data_AF-A0AAE4EX53-F1
#
_entry.id   AF-A0AAE4EX53-F1
#
_cell.length_a   1.000
_cell.length_b   1.000
_cell.length_c   1.000
_cell.angle_alpha   90.00
_cell.angle_beta   90.00
_cell.angle_gamma   90.00
#
_symmetry.space_group_name_H-M   'P 1'
#
loop_
_entity.id
_entity.type
_entity.pdbx_description
1 polymer ?
#
loop_
_entity_poly.entity_id
_entity_poly.type
_entity_poly.pdbx_seq_one_letter_code
_entity_poly.pdbx_strand_id
1 'polypeptide(L)'
;MTARSPRERVRDNATALASLAVTGFWLAAMFTGQEWWLVALLVGYVVVVPLVELLYGDADEDEAVAEASVDETETPRASSADTDETPLERLRRRYAEGELTDEQFERKLERLLETETLEDIEDDAAVRDKARERQHETEET
;
A
#
# COMPACT_ATOMS: atom_id res chain seq x y z
N MET A 1 7.77 -46.99 -20.44
CA MET A 1 7.23 -45.78 -19.79
C MET A 1 7.17 -46.06 -18.29
N THR A 2 8.15 -45.59 -17.53
CA THR A 2 8.15 -45.70 -16.07
C THR A 2 6.99 -44.84 -15.54
N ALA A 3 5.97 -45.49 -14.98
CA ALA A 3 4.89 -44.77 -14.31
C ALA A 3 5.52 -44.00 -13.13
N ARG A 4 5.56 -42.66 -13.23
CA ARG A 4 6.01 -41.81 -12.11
C ARG A 4 5.20 -42.19 -10.87
N SER A 5 5.88 -42.31 -9.74
CA SER A 5 5.20 -42.66 -8.49
C SER A 5 4.16 -41.57 -8.15
N PRO A 6 2.98 -41.92 -7.61
CA PRO A 6 1.96 -40.94 -7.22
C PRO A 6 2.51 -39.85 -6.29
N ARG A 7 3.50 -40.18 -5.47
CA ARG A 7 4.15 -39.27 -4.52
C ARG A 7 5.03 -38.20 -5.18
N GLU A 8 5.68 -38.51 -6.30
CA GLU A 8 6.43 -37.50 -7.08
C GLU A 8 5.49 -36.49 -7.73
N ARG A 9 4.33 -36.93 -8.24
CA ARG A 9 3.33 -36.00 -8.81
C ARG A 9 2.75 -35.02 -7.78
N VAL A 10 2.55 -35.49 -6.56
CA VAL A 10 2.05 -34.66 -5.44
C VAL A 10 3.07 -33.59 -5.06
N ARG A 11 4.36 -33.90 -5.11
CA ARG A 11 5.43 -32.93 -4.81
C ARG A 11 5.58 -31.88 -5.92
N ASP A 12 5.56 -32.31 -7.18
CA ASP A 12 5.66 -31.40 -8.34
C ASP A 12 4.47 -30.42 -8.44
N ASN A 13 3.31 -30.78 -7.87
CA ASN A 13 2.08 -29.99 -7.92
C ASN A 13 1.60 -29.56 -6.52
N ALA A 14 2.52 -29.40 -5.57
CA ALA A 14 2.19 -29.09 -4.18
C ALA A 14 1.30 -27.84 -4.07
N THR A 15 1.61 -26.78 -4.82
CA THR A 15 0.83 -25.53 -4.84
C THR A 15 -0.59 -25.73 -5.37
N ALA A 16 -0.76 -26.51 -6.45
CA ALA A 16 -2.08 -26.78 -7.03
C ALA A 16 -2.93 -27.70 -6.13
N LEU A 17 -2.30 -28.67 -5.46
CA LEU A 17 -2.98 -29.51 -4.47
C LEU A 17 -3.31 -28.73 -3.19
N ALA A 18 -2.44 -27.82 -2.75
CA ALA A 18 -2.69 -26.96 -1.62
C ALA A 18 -3.85 -26.00 -1.90
N SER A 19 -3.86 -25.32 -3.05
CA SER A 19 -4.97 -24.44 -3.43
C SER A 19 -6.28 -25.19 -3.61
N LEU A 20 -6.26 -26.37 -4.24
CA LEU A 20 -7.43 -27.24 -4.36
C LEU A 20 -7.92 -27.75 -2.99
N ALA A 21 -7.03 -28.13 -2.09
CA ALA A 21 -7.37 -28.59 -0.75
C ALA A 21 -7.94 -27.45 0.11
N VAL A 22 -7.34 -26.25 0.06
CA VAL A 22 -7.82 -25.06 0.78
C VAL A 22 -9.19 -24.65 0.27
N THR A 23 -9.36 -24.57 -1.05
CA THR A 23 -10.63 -24.24 -1.69
C THR A 23 -11.69 -25.31 -1.40
N GLY A 24 -11.32 -26.59 -1.52
CA GLY A 24 -12.19 -27.72 -1.21
C GLY A 24 -12.59 -27.77 0.25
N PHE A 25 -11.69 -27.45 1.18
CA PHE A 25 -11.98 -27.37 2.62
C PHE A 25 -12.99 -26.27 2.91
N TRP A 26 -12.83 -25.10 2.29
CA TRP A 26 -13.77 -23.99 2.39
C TRP A 26 -15.15 -24.33 1.83
N LEU A 27 -15.21 -24.92 0.64
CA LEU A 27 -16.45 -25.36 0.01
C LEU A 27 -17.12 -26.50 0.78
N ALA A 28 -16.35 -27.45 1.31
CA ALA A 28 -16.87 -28.53 2.13
C ALA A 28 -17.43 -27.99 3.46
N ALA A 29 -16.77 -27.04 4.11
CA ALA A 29 -17.27 -26.40 5.32
C ALA A 29 -18.62 -25.71 5.07
N MET A 30 -18.73 -24.98 3.94
CA MET A 30 -19.97 -24.32 3.53
C MET A 30 -21.08 -25.33 3.18
N PHE A 31 -20.76 -26.36 2.37
CA PHE A 31 -21.74 -27.37 1.93
C PHE A 31 -22.22 -28.28 3.07
N THR A 32 -21.36 -28.55 4.05
CA THR A 32 -21.71 -29.35 5.24
C THR A 32 -22.57 -28.55 6.23
N GLY A 33 -22.83 -27.26 5.98
CA GLY A 33 -23.65 -26.40 6.83
C GLY A 33 -22.98 -26.02 8.15
N GLN A 34 -21.65 -26.00 8.18
CA GLN A 34 -20.89 -25.83 9.40
C GLN A 34 -20.87 -24.38 9.85
N GLU A 35 -21.77 -23.97 10.73
CA GLU A 35 -21.92 -22.58 11.23
C GLU A 35 -20.61 -21.97 11.79
N TRP A 36 -19.70 -22.81 12.28
CA TRP A 36 -18.40 -22.39 12.81
C TRP A 36 -17.40 -21.90 11.75
N TRP A 37 -17.64 -22.14 10.45
CA TRP A 37 -16.74 -21.70 9.39
C TRP A 37 -16.64 -20.17 9.29
N LEU A 38 -17.77 -19.46 9.46
CA LEU A 38 -17.80 -17.99 9.50
C LEU A 38 -17.07 -17.47 10.73
N VAL A 39 -17.26 -18.11 11.89
CA VAL A 39 -16.57 -17.74 13.12
C VAL A 39 -15.07 -17.98 13.00
N ALA A 40 -14.65 -19.10 12.41
CA ALA A 40 -13.24 -19.40 12.16
C ALA A 40 -12.61 -18.45 11.13
N LEU A 41 -13.34 -18.06 10.08
CA LEU A 41 -12.89 -17.02 9.15
C LEU A 41 -12.75 -15.68 9.85
N LEU A 42 -13.76 -15.28 10.63
CA LEU A 42 -13.78 -14.01 11.34
C LEU A 42 -12.60 -13.92 12.31
N VAL A 43 -12.43 -14.94 13.15
CA VAL A 43 -11.30 -15.03 14.09
C VAL A 43 -9.97 -15.09 13.33
N GLY A 44 -9.91 -15.89 12.26
CA GLY A 44 -8.74 -15.97 11.39
C GLY A 44 -8.37 -14.59 10.83
N TYR A 45 -9.32 -13.83 10.32
CA TYR A 45 -9.09 -12.49 9.78
C TYR A 45 -8.65 -11.51 10.87
N VAL A 46 -9.39 -11.44 11.98
CA VAL A 46 -9.09 -10.54 13.12
C VAL A 46 -7.73 -10.83 13.74
N VAL A 47 -7.24 -12.07 13.69
CA VAL A 47 -5.93 -12.43 14.26
C VAL A 47 -4.82 -12.37 13.22
N VAL A 48 -5.03 -12.88 12.01
CA VAL A 48 -3.98 -13.01 10.99
C VAL A 48 -3.63 -11.66 10.39
N VAL A 49 -4.60 -10.77 10.14
CA VAL A 49 -4.32 -9.46 9.55
C VAL A 49 -3.39 -8.62 10.44
N PRO A 50 -3.68 -8.42 11.74
CA PRO A 50 -2.76 -7.68 12.63
C PRO A 50 -1.42 -8.38 12.81
N LEU A 51 -1.37 -9.72 12.72
CA LEU A 51 -0.11 -10.46 12.82
C LEU A 51 0.78 -10.24 11.59
N VAL A 52 0.17 -10.16 10.40
CA VAL A 52 0.87 -9.84 9.15
C VAL A 52 1.32 -8.39 9.16
N GLU A 53 0.48 -7.46 9.61
CA GLU A 53 0.85 -6.04 9.80
C GLU A 53 2.01 -5.90 10.79
N LEU A 54 1.98 -6.60 11.93
CA LEU A 54 3.09 -6.57 12.88
C LEU A 54 4.38 -7.19 12.33
N LEU A 55 4.27 -8.15 11.42
CA LEU A 55 5.41 -8.91 10.88
C LEU A 55 6.02 -8.27 9.63
N TYR A 56 5.21 -7.61 8.80
CA TYR A 56 5.60 -7.05 7.49
C TYR A 56 5.27 -5.56 7.34
N GLY A 57 4.52 -4.95 8.25
CA GLY A 57 4.06 -3.56 8.15
C GLY A 57 5.15 -2.49 8.26
N ASP A 58 6.38 -2.86 8.67
CA ASP A 58 7.54 -1.96 8.64
C ASP A 58 8.37 -2.08 7.35
N ALA A 59 8.11 -3.07 6.48
CA ALA A 59 9.03 -3.41 5.37
C ALA A 59 8.60 -2.91 3.99
N ASP A 60 7.33 -2.59 3.80
CA ASP A 60 6.74 -2.33 2.48
C ASP A 60 5.74 -1.16 2.54
N GLU A 61 6.17 0.02 2.99
CA GLU A 61 5.32 1.22 3.04
C GLU A 61 5.09 1.88 1.66
N ASP A 62 5.77 1.40 0.60
CA ASP A 62 5.78 2.10 -0.69
C ASP A 62 4.73 1.64 -1.71
N GLU A 63 4.04 0.51 -1.54
CA GLU A 63 3.06 0.09 -2.55
C GLU A 63 1.94 -0.78 -1.97
N ALA A 64 0.73 -0.22 -1.96
CA ALA A 64 -0.57 -0.88 -1.80
C ALA A 64 -1.07 -1.23 -0.39
N VAL A 65 -1.72 -0.27 0.27
CA VAL A 65 -3.04 -0.56 0.87
C VAL A 65 -3.98 0.66 0.76
N ALA A 66 -4.58 0.81 -0.43
CA ALA A 66 -5.88 1.45 -0.54
C ALA A 66 -6.97 0.41 -0.17
N GLU A 67 -7.97 0.86 0.59
CA GLU A 67 -9.22 0.19 0.92
C GLU A 67 -9.21 -0.96 1.93
N ALA A 68 -9.07 -0.62 3.22
CA ALA A 68 -9.93 -1.16 4.28
C ALA A 68 -9.90 -0.24 5.50
N SER A 69 -10.44 0.96 5.37
CA SER A 69 -10.71 1.84 6.51
C SER A 69 -11.90 1.28 7.31
N VAL A 70 -11.61 0.42 8.27
CA VAL A 70 -12.50 0.23 9.44
C VAL A 70 -12.03 1.23 10.47
N ASP A 71 -12.81 2.30 10.56
CA ASP A 71 -12.73 3.36 11.57
C ASP A 71 -12.88 2.75 12.97
N GLU A 72 -11.80 2.72 13.76
CA GLU A 72 -11.87 3.02 15.20
C GLU A 72 -10.46 3.12 15.80
N THR A 73 -10.29 4.17 16.61
CA THR A 73 -9.17 4.47 17.53
C THR A 73 -8.06 5.35 16.98
N GLU A 74 -8.20 6.63 17.32
CA GLU A 74 -7.20 7.67 17.31
C GLU A 74 -5.89 7.23 17.98
N THR A 75 -4.80 7.23 17.22
CA THR A 75 -3.45 7.44 17.75
C THR A 75 -2.83 8.59 16.97
N PRO A 76 -2.47 9.72 17.60
CA PRO A 76 -1.78 10.79 16.91
C PRO A 76 -0.34 10.33 16.68
N ARG A 77 -0.06 9.79 15.49
CA ARG A 77 1.30 9.65 14.97
C ARG A 77 1.77 11.04 14.55
N ALA A 78 2.18 11.82 15.55
CA ALA A 78 2.98 13.01 15.33
C ALA A 78 4.40 12.61 14.98
N SER A 79 5.00 13.37 14.05
CA SER A 79 6.43 13.47 13.74
C SER A 79 6.97 12.58 12.61
N SER A 80 6.70 13.03 11.37
CA SER A 80 7.71 13.05 10.27
C SER A 80 7.27 13.81 9.01
N ALA A 81 5.99 14.21 8.87
CA ALA A 81 5.50 14.90 7.67
C ALA A 81 5.80 16.43 7.61
N ASP A 82 6.33 17.04 8.67
CA ASP A 82 6.52 18.51 8.71
C ASP A 82 7.65 19.04 7.80
N THR A 83 8.54 18.18 7.29
CA THR A 83 9.71 18.62 6.51
C THR A 83 9.47 18.61 4.99
N ASP A 84 8.58 17.74 4.50
CA ASP A 84 8.31 17.55 3.07
C ASP A 84 6.96 18.13 2.61
N GLU A 85 6.21 18.76 3.52
CA GLU A 85 4.88 19.29 3.19
C GLU A 85 4.98 20.51 2.25
N THR A 86 4.39 20.37 1.07
CA THR A 86 4.38 21.43 0.06
C THR A 86 3.62 22.66 0.58
N PRO A 87 3.96 23.87 0.10
CA PRO A 87 3.18 25.07 0.41
C PRO A 87 1.68 24.93 0.13
N LEU A 88 1.27 24.16 -0.88
CA LEU A 88 -0.14 23.85 -1.19
C LEU A 88 -0.80 22.93 -0.17
N GLU A 89 -0.12 21.86 0.26
CA GLU A 89 -0.64 20.93 1.26
C GLU A 89 -0.95 21.64 2.59
N ARG A 90 -0.05 22.54 3.02
CA ARG A 90 -0.26 23.39 4.20
C ARG A 90 -1.44 24.34 4.07
N LEU A 91 -1.78 24.76 2.85
CA LEU A 91 -2.93 25.62 2.60
C LEU A 91 -4.23 24.80 2.67
N ARG A 92 -4.24 23.59 2.11
CA ARG A 92 -5.38 22.66 2.13
C ARG A 92 -5.72 22.20 3.54
N ARG A 93 -4.72 21.87 4.37
CA ARG A 93 -4.94 21.47 5.77
C ARG A 93 -5.68 22.54 6.57
N ARG A 94 -5.22 23.80 6.51
CA ARG A 94 -5.83 24.91 7.26
C ARG A 94 -7.22 25.31 6.77
N TYR A 95 -7.53 25.07 5.51
CA TYR A 95 -8.91 25.20 4.99
C TYR A 95 -9.82 24.12 5.59
N ALA A 96 -9.36 22.87 5.64
CA ALA A 96 -10.11 21.77 6.24
C ALA A 96 -10.30 21.94 7.76
N GLU A 97 -9.34 22.58 8.45
CA GLU A 97 -9.43 22.95 9.86
C GLU A 97 -10.35 24.17 10.11
N GLY A 98 -10.83 24.84 9.05
CA GLY A 98 -11.68 26.02 9.13
C GLY A 98 -10.94 27.31 9.51
N GLU A 99 -9.60 27.29 9.52
CA GLU A 99 -8.75 28.45 9.82
C GLU A 99 -8.65 29.44 8.65
N LEU A 100 -8.99 29.00 7.43
CA LEU A 100 -9.13 29.84 6.25
C LEU A 100 -10.57 29.84 5.74
N THR A 101 -11.06 31.03 5.41
CA THR A 101 -12.29 31.17 4.63
C THR A 101 -12.03 30.88 3.16
N ASP A 102 -13.07 30.48 2.43
CA ASP A 102 -13.03 30.17 0.99
C ASP A 102 -12.35 31.29 0.19
N GLU A 103 -12.71 32.55 0.45
CA GLU A 103 -12.12 33.72 -0.23
C GLU A 103 -10.62 33.92 0.03
N GLN A 104 -10.14 33.50 1.21
CA GLN A 104 -8.73 33.59 1.58
C GLN A 104 -7.94 32.41 1.01
N PHE A 105 -8.59 31.24 0.88
CA PHE A 105 -8.04 30.07 0.23
C PHE A 105 -7.81 30.35 -1.25
N GLU A 106 -8.84 30.81 -1.98
CA GLU A 106 -8.75 31.09 -3.43
C GLU A 106 -7.63 32.08 -3.76
N ARG A 107 -7.55 33.20 -3.03
CA ARG A 107 -6.52 34.22 -3.25
C ARG A 107 -5.09 33.72 -3.00
N LYS A 108 -4.92 32.82 -2.02
CA LYS A 108 -3.61 32.24 -1.69
C LYS A 108 -3.26 31.08 -2.62
N LEU A 109 -4.26 30.33 -3.09
CA LEU A 109 -4.13 29.25 -4.05
C LEU A 109 -3.63 29.78 -5.39
N GLU A 110 -4.26 30.84 -5.92
CA GLU A 110 -3.85 31.46 -7.19
C GLU A 110 -2.38 31.90 -7.15
N ARG A 111 -1.97 32.55 -6.05
CA ARG A 111 -0.58 32.99 -5.88
C ARG A 111 0.41 31.83 -5.76
N LEU A 112 0.04 30.75 -5.07
CA LEU A 112 0.92 29.58 -4.90
C LEU A 112 1.03 28.75 -6.19
N LEU A 113 -0.06 28.62 -6.95
CA LEU A 113 -0.09 27.91 -8.23
C LEU A 113 0.81 28.59 -9.28
N GLU A 114 0.86 29.93 -9.27
CA GLU A 114 1.74 30.71 -10.14
C GLU A 114 3.23 30.47 -9.84
N THR A 115 3.59 30.29 -8.57
CA THR A 115 4.99 30.09 -8.16
C THR A 115 5.46 28.63 -8.21
N GLU A 116 4.60 27.67 -7.87
CA GLU A 116 4.96 26.24 -7.85
C GLU A 116 5.19 25.68 -9.26
N THR A 117 4.48 26.20 -10.27
CA THR A 117 4.73 25.86 -11.68
C THR A 117 6.17 26.16 -12.12
N LEU A 118 6.86 27.12 -11.48
CA LEU A 118 8.27 27.39 -11.78
C LEU A 118 9.23 26.43 -11.05
N GLU A 119 8.92 26.09 -9.80
CA GLU A 119 9.78 25.27 -8.91
C GLU A 119 9.75 23.78 -9.30
N ASP A 120 8.60 23.26 -9.76
CA ASP A 120 8.41 21.88 -10.24
C ASP A 120 9.28 21.57 -11.49
N ILE A 121 9.51 22.56 -12.35
CA ILE A 121 10.33 22.40 -13.57
C ILE A 121 11.82 22.26 -13.24
N GLU A 122 12.30 22.88 -12.16
CA GLU A 122 13.71 22.86 -11.75
C GLU A 122 14.10 21.52 -11.11
N ASP A 123 13.19 20.91 -10.34
CA ASP A 123 13.41 19.58 -9.75
C ASP A 123 13.42 18.46 -10.81
N ASP A 124 12.53 18.52 -11.79
CA ASP A 124 12.48 17.57 -12.91
C ASP A 124 13.78 17.59 -13.76
N ALA A 125 14.38 18.77 -13.93
CA ALA A 125 15.64 18.93 -14.64
C ALA A 125 16.83 18.34 -13.86
N ALA A 126 16.89 18.54 -12.54
CA ALA A 126 17.93 18.00 -11.68
C ALA A 126 17.90 16.46 -11.61
N VAL A 127 16.70 15.87 -11.63
CA VAL A 127 16.52 14.40 -11.67
C VAL A 127 16.98 13.81 -13.01
N ARG A 128 16.68 14.48 -14.13
CA ARG A 128 17.11 14.02 -15.47
C ARG A 128 18.61 14.06 -15.68
N ASP A 129 19.32 15.05 -15.15
CA ASP A 129 20.78 15.13 -15.29
C ASP A 129 21.50 14.03 -14.47
N LYS A 130 21.00 13.71 -13.27
CA LYS A 130 21.52 12.57 -12.49
C LYS A 130 21.29 11.21 -13.16
N ALA A 131 20.25 11.08 -13.98
CA ALA A 131 19.98 9.85 -14.74
C ALA A 131 20.93 9.68 -15.93
N ARG A 132 21.40 10.79 -16.53
CA ARG A 132 22.35 10.76 -17.67
C ARG A 132 23.77 10.40 -17.25
N GLU A 133 24.24 10.87 -16.10
CA GLU A 133 25.57 10.50 -15.58
C GLU A 133 25.71 8.99 -15.33
N ARG A 134 24.65 8.34 -14.81
CA ARG A 134 24.68 6.90 -14.55
C ARG A 134 24.76 6.02 -15.80
N GLN A 135 24.36 6.53 -16.97
CA GLN A 135 24.47 5.78 -18.22
C GLN A 135 25.89 5.82 -18.79
N HIS A 136 26.63 6.91 -18.57
CA HIS A 136 28.01 7.04 -19.05
C HIS A 136 29.02 6.16 -18.30
N GLU A 137 28.74 5.79 -17.05
CA GLU A 137 29.63 4.93 -16.25
C GLU A 137 29.52 3.44 -16.64
N THR A 138 28.40 3.02 -17.22
CA THR A 138 28.16 1.61 -17.59
C THR A 138 28.83 1.21 -18.92
N GLU A 139 29.25 2.19 -19.74
CA GLU A 139 29.89 1.92 -21.05
C GLU A 139 31.43 1.81 -20.98
N GLU A 140 32.06 2.12 -19.84
CA GLU A 140 33.53 2.05 -19.67
C GLU A 140 34.04 0.82 -18.88
N THR A 141 33.24 -0.26 -18.75
CA THR A 141 33.70 -1.53 -18.15
C THR A 141 33.62 -2.75 -19.07
#